data_AF-A0AAV1U9N9-F1
#
_entry.id   AF-A0AAV1U9N9-F1
#
_cell.length_a   1.000
_cell.length_b   1.000
_cell.length_c   1.000
_cell.angle_alpha   90.00
_cell.angle_beta   90.00
_cell.angle_gamma   90.00
#
_symmetry.space_group_name_H-M   'P 1'
#
loop_
_entity.id
_entity.type
_entity.pdbx_description
1 polymer ?
#
loop_
_entity_poly.entity_id
_entity_poly.type
_entity_poly.pdbx_seq_one_letter_code
_entity_poly.pdbx_strand_id
1 'polypeptide(L)'
;MEEGNDVLEHINKLKTLAEQLEAVGAPVCEGDMVITLFGSRSGSFQFLITALESRSDTLSWELVTSRLLHEEMKQKEQGSKGDEAS
;
A
#
# COMPACT_ATOMS: atom_id res chain seq x y z
N MET A 1 -2.84 -8.87 -2.45
CA MET A 1 -3.30 -7.95 -3.51
C MET A 1 -3.32 -8.76 -4.78
N GLU A 2 -4.49 -8.90 -5.39
CA GLU A 2 -4.58 -9.42 -6.76
C GLU A 2 -4.18 -8.29 -7.71
N GLU A 3 -3.53 -8.60 -8.84
CA GLU A 3 -3.26 -7.58 -9.87
C GLU A 3 -4.57 -6.93 -10.31
N GLY A 4 -4.64 -5.59 -10.22
CA GLY A 4 -5.84 -4.82 -10.55
C GLY A 4 -6.73 -4.41 -9.37
N ASN A 5 -6.41 -4.80 -8.14
CA ASN A 5 -7.13 -4.33 -6.96
C ASN A 5 -6.65 -2.93 -6.53
N ASP A 6 -7.58 -2.02 -6.23
CA ASP A 6 -7.26 -0.61 -5.96
C ASP A 6 -6.52 -0.44 -4.62
N VAL A 7 -5.39 0.26 -4.68
CA VAL A 7 -4.50 0.51 -3.54
C VAL A 7 -5.26 1.21 -2.41
N LEU A 8 -6.16 2.16 -2.72
CA LEU A 8 -6.95 2.86 -1.72
C LEU A 8 -7.95 1.91 -1.05
N GLU A 9 -8.60 1.04 -1.82
CA GLU A 9 -9.52 0.03 -1.27
C GLU A 9 -8.82 -0.88 -0.27
N HIS A 10 -7.62 -1.35 -0.60
CA HIS A 10 -6.86 -2.20 0.31
C HIS A 10 -6.38 -1.47 1.57
N ILE A 11 -5.94 -0.22 1.44
CA ILE A 11 -5.58 0.64 2.59
C ILE A 11 -6.79 0.79 3.52
N ASN A 12 -7.98 1.04 2.97
CA ASN A 12 -9.20 1.19 3.75
C ASN A 12 -9.60 -0.10 4.47
N LYS A 13 -9.52 -1.26 3.78
CA LYS A 13 -9.77 -2.57 4.41
C LYS A 13 -8.84 -2.81 5.60
N LEU A 14 -7.55 -2.48 5.45
CA LEU A 14 -6.58 -2.67 6.54
C LEU A 14 -6.87 -1.76 7.74
N LYS A 15 -7.25 -0.49 7.50
CA LYS A 15 -7.69 0.42 8.55
C LYS A 15 -8.94 -0.09 9.28
N THR A 16 -9.97 -0.51 8.54
CA THR A 16 -11.19 -1.04 9.13
C THR A 16 -10.92 -2.28 9.98
N LEU A 17 -10.00 -3.16 9.57
CA LEU A 17 -9.59 -4.30 10.38
C LEU A 17 -8.87 -3.86 11.66
N ALA A 18 -7.98 -2.88 11.59
CA ALA A 18 -7.30 -2.34 12.77
C ALA A 18 -8.29 -1.71 13.76
N GLU A 19 -9.27 -0.94 13.27
CA GLU A 19 -10.36 -0.36 14.08
C GLU A 19 -11.23 -1.44 14.74
N GLN A 20 -11.56 -2.51 14.02
CA GLN A 20 -12.32 -3.64 14.57
C GLN A 20 -11.54 -4.38 15.66
N LEU A 21 -10.23 -4.56 15.46
CA LEU A 21 -9.36 -5.20 16.45
C LEU A 21 -9.19 -4.31 17.70
N GLU A 22 -9.07 -3.00 17.52
CA GLU A 22 -9.08 -2.04 18.63
C GLU A 22 -10.39 -2.11 19.43
N ALA A 23 -11.54 -2.19 18.75
CA ALA A 23 -12.85 -2.28 19.40
C ALA A 23 -13.04 -3.53 20.29
N VAL A 24 -12.32 -4.62 20.02
CA VAL A 24 -12.32 -5.84 20.86
C VAL A 24 -11.16 -5.89 21.86
N GLY A 25 -10.41 -4.78 22.03
CA GLY A 25 -9.31 -4.66 22.99
C GLY A 25 -7.97 -5.23 22.49
N ALA A 26 -7.80 -5.39 21.19
CA ALA A 26 -6.58 -5.89 20.55
C ALA A 26 -6.02 -4.84 19.56
N PRO A 27 -5.55 -3.67 20.03
CA PRO A 27 -5.07 -2.62 19.14
C PRO A 27 -3.86 -3.08 18.32
N VAL A 28 -3.83 -2.70 17.04
CA VAL A 28 -2.72 -2.98 16.12
C VAL A 28 -1.80 -1.77 16.07
N CYS A 29 -0.50 -1.97 16.24
CA CYS A 29 0.44 -0.86 16.16
C CYS A 29 0.69 -0.43 14.70
N GLU A 30 1.10 0.83 14.50
CA GLU A 30 1.34 1.37 13.16
C GLU A 30 2.39 0.56 12.38
N GLY A 31 3.45 0.11 13.06
CA GLY A 31 4.49 -0.73 12.45
C GLY A 31 3.94 -2.04 11.91
N ASP A 32 3.07 -2.72 12.66
CA ASP A 32 2.43 -3.96 12.22
C ASP A 32 1.49 -3.73 11.03
N MET A 33 0.81 -2.57 10.97
CA MET A 33 0.02 -2.19 9.81
C MET A 33 0.90 -2.00 8.57
N VAL A 34 2.05 -1.33 8.70
CA VAL A 34 3.01 -1.14 7.59
C VAL A 34 3.56 -2.48 7.11
N ILE A 35 3.98 -3.36 8.04
CA ILE A 35 4.48 -4.70 7.72
C ILE A 35 3.41 -5.53 7.00
N THR A 36 2.17 -5.51 7.50
CA THR A 36 1.04 -6.21 6.89
C THR A 36 0.75 -5.66 5.49
N LEU A 37 0.82 -4.35 5.30
CA LEU A 37 0.63 -3.71 4.01
C LEU A 37 1.70 -4.12 3.00
N PHE A 38 2.97 -4.19 3.41
CA PHE A 38 4.07 -4.68 2.55
C PHE A 38 3.92 -6.15 2.20
N GLY A 39 3.64 -7.02 3.18
CA GLY A 39 3.47 -8.46 2.94
C GLY A 39 2.26 -8.79 2.05
N SER A 40 1.26 -7.92 2.00
CA SER A 40 0.06 -8.12 1.20
C SER A 40 0.21 -7.79 -0.30
N ARG A 41 1.32 -7.16 -0.74
CA ARG A 41 1.47 -6.62 -2.10
C ARG A 41 1.89 -7.66 -3.14
N SER A 42 1.39 -7.50 -4.36
CA SER A 42 1.83 -8.17 -5.58
C SER A 42 3.12 -7.53 -6.13
N GLY A 43 3.88 -8.28 -6.93
CA GLY A 43 5.25 -7.92 -7.35
C GLY A 43 5.42 -6.57 -8.07
N SER A 44 4.34 -5.96 -8.59
CA SER A 44 4.37 -4.67 -9.29
C SER A 44 4.83 -3.48 -8.45
N PHE A 45 4.80 -3.59 -7.12
CA PHE A 45 5.28 -2.54 -6.20
C PHE A 45 6.56 -2.90 -5.46
N GLN A 46 7.19 -4.05 -5.80
CA GLN A 46 8.35 -4.57 -5.06
C GLN A 46 9.51 -3.58 -5.01
N PHE A 47 9.79 -2.88 -6.11
CA PHE A 47 10.86 -1.86 -6.15
C PHE A 47 10.60 -0.68 -5.20
N LEU A 48 9.34 -0.22 -5.13
CA LEU A 48 8.96 0.86 -4.22
C LEU A 48 9.08 0.40 -2.76
N ILE A 49 8.64 -0.81 -2.45
CA ILE A 49 8.72 -1.39 -1.10
C ILE A 49 10.18 -1.50 -0.67
N THR A 50 11.06 -2.07 -1.50
CA THR A 50 12.50 -2.18 -1.19
C THR A 50 13.16 -0.81 -0.99
N ALA A 51 12.76 0.21 -1.76
CA ALA A 51 13.26 1.58 -1.57
C ALA A 51 12.72 2.26 -0.31
N LEU A 52 11.54 1.87 0.19
CA LEU A 52 11.00 2.34 1.46
C LEU A 52 11.71 1.64 2.64
N GLU A 53 11.88 0.32 2.55
CA GLU A 53 12.57 -0.48 3.57
C GLU A 53 14.02 -0.05 3.79
N SER A 54 14.72 0.41 2.75
CA SER A 54 16.12 0.86 2.85
C SER A 54 16.30 2.19 3.59
N ARG A 55 15.23 2.96 3.80
CA ARG A 55 15.23 4.26 4.49
C ARG A 55 14.82 4.12 5.96
N SER A 56 15.21 3.01 6.58
CA SER A 56 14.63 2.35 7.76
C SER A 56 14.53 3.15 9.06
N ASP A 57 14.86 4.44 9.08
CA ASP A 57 14.89 5.24 10.30
C ASP A 57 13.51 5.76 10.74
N THR A 58 12.55 5.98 9.84
CA THR A 58 11.14 6.31 10.21
C THR A 58 10.15 6.04 9.07
N LEU A 59 9.62 4.81 8.98
CA LEU A 59 8.49 4.53 8.08
C LEU A 59 7.18 4.78 8.82
N SER A 60 6.53 5.92 8.53
CA SER A 60 5.17 6.18 9.01
C SER A 60 4.12 5.62 8.05
N TRP A 61 2.97 5.27 8.59
CA TRP A 61 1.81 4.83 7.81
C TRP A 61 1.41 5.85 6.74
N GLU A 62 1.42 7.14 7.07
CA GLU A 62 1.11 8.23 6.15
C GLU A 62 2.08 8.27 4.96
N LEU A 63 3.39 8.16 5.22
CA LEU A 63 4.40 8.17 4.17
C LEU A 63 4.23 6.96 3.24
N VAL A 64 4.03 5.78 3.82
CA VAL A 64 3.89 4.52 3.08
C VAL A 64 2.65 4.58 2.18
N THR A 65 1.48 4.91 2.75
CA THR A 65 0.23 4.98 1.99
C THR A 65 0.27 6.03 0.89
N SER A 66 0.83 7.21 1.15
CA SER A 66 0.98 8.29 0.16
C SER A 66 1.85 7.86 -1.03
N ARG A 67 2.99 7.20 -0.77
CA ARG A 67 3.89 6.73 -1.83
C ARG A 67 3.27 5.65 -2.68
N LEU A 68 2.52 4.75 -2.05
CA LEU A 68 1.84 3.67 -2.73
C LEU A 68 0.71 4.16 -3.64
N LEU A 69 -0.08 5.14 -3.18
CA LEU A 69 -1.13 5.77 -3.99
C LEU A 69 -0.52 6.52 -5.19
N HIS A 70 0.56 7.27 -4.97
CA HIS A 70 1.24 7.99 -6.03
C HIS A 70 1.80 7.05 -7.12
N GLU A 71 2.40 5.92 -6.73
CA GLU A 71 2.89 4.94 -7.69
C GLU A 71 1.74 4.26 -8.46
N GLU A 72 0.61 3.98 -7.81
CA GLU A 72 -0.56 3.46 -8.50
C GLU A 72 -1.12 4.45 -9.52
N MET A 73 -1.23 5.73 -9.17
CA MET A 73 -1.66 6.79 -10.10
C MET A 73 -0.73 6.83 -11.32
N LYS A 74 0.58 6.81 -11.10
CA LYS A 74 1.58 6.77 -12.17
C LYS A 74 1.46 5.53 -13.05
N GLN A 75 1.22 4.35 -12.47
CA GLN A 75 1.00 3.11 -13.24
C GLN A 75 -0.29 3.18 -14.08
N LYS A 76 -1.38 3.72 -13.53
CA LYS A 76 -2.64 3.94 -14.24
C LYS A 76 -2.47 4.93 -15.41
N GLU A 77 -1.74 6.03 -15.21
CA GLU A 77 -1.41 7.01 -16.26
C GLU A 77 -0.52 6.43 -17.37
N GLN A 78 0.43 5.56 -17.02
CA GLN A 78 1.33 4.93 -17.99
C GLN A 78 0.67 3.77 -18.74
N GLY A 79 -0.20 3.00 -18.09
CA GLY A 79 -1.02 1.96 -18.73
C GLY A 79 -1.99 2.55 -19.75
N SER A 80 -2.52 3.76 -19.50
CA SER A 80 -3.44 4.43 -20.42
C SER A 80 -2.79 5.00 -21.68
N LYS A 81 -1.45 5.07 -21.76
CA LYS A 81 -0.72 5.58 -22.94
C LYS A 81 -0.43 4.52 -24.00
N GLY A 82 -0.70 3.25 -23.73
CA GLY A 82 -0.43 2.13 -24.64
C GLY A 82 -1.55 1.82 -25.64
N ASP A 83 -2.80 2.21 -25.33
CA ASP A 83 -3.98 1.79 -26.10
C ASP A 83 -4.42 2.77 -27.20
N GLU A 84 -3.83 3.97 -27.30
CA GLU A 84 -4.20 4.96 -28.34
C GLU A 84 -3.31 4.88 -29.60
N ALA A 85 -2.47 3.85 -29.73
CA ALA A 85 -1.53 3.68 -30.85
C ALA A 85 -1.60 2.32 -31.56
N SER A 86 -2.72 1.57 -31.43
CA SER A 86 -2.98 0.33 -32.19
C SER A 86 -4.12 0.45 -33.18
#